data_AF-A0A2W5NDY5-F1
#
_entry.id   AF-A0A2W5NDY5-F1
#
_cell.length_a   1.000
_cell.length_b   1.000
_cell.length_c   1.000
_cell.angle_alpha   90.00
_cell.angle_beta   90.00
_cell.angle_gamma   90.00
#
_symmetry.space_group_name_H-M   'P 1'
#
loop_
_entity.id
_entity.type
_entity.pdbx_description
1 polymer ?
#
loop_
_entity_poly.entity_id
_entity_poly.type
_entity_poly.pdbx_seq_one_letter_code
_entity_poly.pdbx_strand_id
1 'polypeptide(L)' 'MTETKADPTPVHRSYPVPGPHDDVAERQSICPLYIVDTAPGGGGLGVWVLTEQTPDFCDYAYVGSPSG' A
#
# COMPACT_ATOMS: atom_id res chain seq x y z
N MET A 1 -31.84 2.79 18.63
CA MET A 1 -31.37 2.49 17.26
C MET A 1 -29.85 2.40 17.35
N THR A 2 -29.31 1.19 17.32
CA THR A 2 -27.85 0.99 17.41
C THR A 2 -27.33 1.04 15.98
N GLU A 3 -26.82 2.18 15.56
CA GLU A 3 -26.16 2.33 14.27
C GLU A 3 -24.82 1.58 14.38
N THR A 4 -24.76 0.38 13.81
CA THR A 4 -23.50 -0.33 13.59
C THR A 4 -22.71 0.50 12.59
N LYS A 5 -21.94 1.47 13.10
CA LYS A 5 -20.89 2.12 12.33
C LYS A 5 -19.99 0.99 11.84
N ALA A 6 -20.12 0.65 10.56
CA ALA A 6 -19.18 -0.24 9.91
C ALA A 6 -17.81 0.38 10.17
N ASP A 7 -17.03 -0.25 11.03
CA ASP A 7 -15.62 0.06 11.16
C ASP A 7 -15.06 -0.14 9.74
N PRO A 8 -14.62 0.92 9.03
CA PRO A 8 -14.11 0.75 7.70
C PRO A 8 -12.78 0.04 7.89
N THR A 9 -12.81 -1.29 7.91
CA THR A 9 -11.58 -2.09 7.96
C THR A 9 -10.71 -1.60 6.82
N PRO A 10 -9.53 -1.02 7.10
CA PRO A 10 -8.70 -0.47 6.05
C PRO A 10 -8.43 -1.55 5.01
N VAL A 11 -8.57 -1.22 3.73
CA VAL A 11 -8.25 -2.19 2.68
C VAL A 11 -6.74 -2.27 2.60
N HIS A 12 -6.19 -3.45 2.89
CA HIS A 12 -4.75 -3.69 2.87
C HIS A 12 -4.30 -4.45 1.61
N ARG A 13 -3.04 -4.24 1.24
CA ARG A 13 -2.35 -5.01 0.21
C ARG A 13 -0.86 -5.17 0.52
N SER A 14 -0.35 -6.37 0.29
CA SER A 14 1.06 -6.72 0.48
C SER A 14 1.79 -6.81 -0.85
N TYR A 15 2.98 -6.23 -0.94
CA TYR A 15 3.91 -6.37 -2.07
C TYR A 15 5.20 -7.02 -1.62
N PRO A 16 5.84 -7.87 -2.43
CA PRO A 16 7.17 -8.35 -2.10
C PRO A 16 8.14 -7.17 -2.04
N VAL A 17 9.05 -7.18 -1.06
CA VAL A 17 10.14 -6.20 -1.00
C VAL A 17 10.94 -6.33 -2.30
N PRO A 18 11.23 -5.20 -3.01
CA PRO A 18 12.10 -5.25 -4.16
C PRO A 18 13.42 -5.88 -3.76
N GLY A 19 13.73 -7.03 -4.37
CA GLY A 19 14.97 -7.75 -4.09
C GLY A 19 16.19 -6.86 -4.38
N PRO A 20 17.36 -7.19 -3.81
CA PRO A 20 18.59 -6.54 -4.22
C PRO A 20 18.78 -6.81 -5.72
N HIS A 21 18.53 -5.81 -6.56
CA HIS A 21 18.91 -5.88 -7.96
C HIS A 21 20.43 -5.75 -8.02
N ASP A 22 21.12 -6.81 -8.46
CA ASP A 22 22.58 -6.97 -8.50
C ASP A 22 23.36 -5.83 -9.22
N ASP A 23 22.69 -4.93 -9.95
CA ASP A 23 23.37 -3.97 -10.85
C ASP A 23 23.48 -2.52 -10.34
N VAL A 24 22.95 -2.17 -9.15
CA VAL A 24 23.15 -0.81 -8.60
C VAL A 24 23.31 -0.87 -7.08
N ALA A 25 24.55 -0.75 -6.61
CA ALA A 25 24.86 -0.45 -5.23
C ALA A 25 23.97 0.70 -4.74
N GLU A 26 23.26 0.48 -3.62
CA GLU A 26 22.34 1.43 -2.96
C GLU A 26 20.86 1.45 -3.41
N ARG A 27 20.33 0.47 -4.16
CA ARG A 27 18.88 0.26 -4.14
C ARG A 27 18.47 -0.24 -2.75
N GLN A 28 18.05 0.68 -1.91
CA GLN A 28 17.57 0.38 -0.57
C GLN A 28 16.44 -0.66 -0.68
N SER A 29 16.60 -1.80 0.00
CA SER A 29 15.55 -2.81 0.22
C SER A 29 14.48 -2.25 1.15
N ILE A 30 13.97 -1.06 0.84
CA ILE A 30 13.07 -0.27 1.67
C ILE A 30 11.82 -0.02 0.86
N CYS A 31 10.70 -0.38 1.46
CA CYS A 31 9.38 -0.12 0.92
C CYS A 31 9.19 1.40 0.79
N PRO A 32 8.76 1.92 -0.38
CA PRO A 32 8.40 3.33 -0.47
C PRO A 32 7.27 3.64 0.53
N LEU A 33 7.30 4.80 1.17
CA LEU A 33 6.30 5.19 2.18
C LEU A 33 4.87 5.26 1.60
N TYR A 34 4.75 5.51 0.30
CA TYR A 34 3.48 5.50 -0.41
C TYR A 34 3.67 4.96 -1.83
N ILE A 35 2.62 4.35 -2.37
CA ILE A 35 2.54 3.90 -3.75
C ILE A 35 1.24 4.39 -4.38
N VAL A 36 1.23 4.42 -5.71
CA VAL A 36 0.02 4.62 -6.50
C VAL A 36 -0.29 3.33 -7.21
N ASP A 37 -1.46 2.76 -6.92
CA ASP A 37 -1.94 1.55 -7.56
C ASP A 37 -3.48 1.52 -7.61
N THR A 38 -4.05 0.62 -8.39
CA THR A 38 -5.46 0.38 -8.59
C THR A 38 -6.26 0.45 -7.30
N ALA A 39 -7.20 1.40 -7.22
CA ALA A 39 -8.06 1.60 -6.09
C ALA A 39 -8.98 0.38 -5.85
N PRO A 40 -9.36 0.10 -4.59
CA PRO A 40 -10.36 -0.92 -4.30
C PRO A 40 -11.66 -0.64 -5.08
N GLY A 41 -12.23 -1.67 -5.68
CA GLY A 41 -13.44 -1.55 -6.51
C GLY A 41 -13.20 -1.15 -7.97
N GLY A 42 -11.95 -1.02 -8.41
CA GLY A 42 -11.61 -0.90 -9.84
C GLY A 42 -11.89 0.46 -10.48
N GLY A 43 -12.08 1.51 -9.68
CA GLY A 43 -12.42 2.86 -10.16
C GLY A 43 -11.25 3.67 -10.75
N GLY A 44 -10.07 3.08 -10.91
CA GLY A 44 -8.86 3.78 -11.37
C GLY A 44 -7.71 3.63 -10.39
N LEU A 45 -6.83 4.63 -10.33
CA LEU A 45 -5.68 4.64 -9.43
C LEU A 45 -6.04 5.25 -8.06
N GLY A 46 -5.32 4.77 -7.05
CA GLY A 46 -5.49 5.11 -5.65
C GLY A 46 -4.13 5.25 -4.97
N VAL A 47 -4.09 6.03 -3.88
CA VAL A 47 -2.90 6.15 -3.03
C VAL A 47 -2.99 5.12 -1.92
N TRP A 48 -1.88 4.43 -1.71
CA TRP A 48 -1.70 3.47 -0.64
C TRP A 48 -0.49 3.86 0.19
N VAL A 49 -0.61 3.80 1.52
CA VAL A 49 0.43 4.23 2.47
C VAL A 49 0.96 3.01 3.22
N LEU A 50 2.28 2.95 3.38
CA LEU A 50 2.96 1.86 4.08
C LEU A 50 2.49 1.81 5.54
N THR A 51 1.98 0.66 5.96
CA THR A 51 1.54 0.41 7.33
C THR A 51 2.50 -0.50 8.09
N GLU A 52 3.04 -1.51 7.40
CA GLU A 52 3.97 -2.46 7.98
C GLU A 52 5.04 -2.83 6.95
N GLN A 53 6.28 -3.01 7.41
CA GLN A 53 7.39 -3.49 6.59
C GLN A 53 8.04 -4.66 7.30
N THR A 54 8.16 -5.76 6.57
CA THR A 54 8.94 -6.94 6.95
C THR A 54 10.13 -7.08 5.99
N PRO A 55 11.09 -7.99 6.25
CA PRO A 55 12.17 -8.26 5.30
C PRO A 55 11.68 -8.76 3.94
N ASP A 56 10.50 -9.38 3.89
CA ASP A 56 9.98 -10.07 2.70
C ASP A 56 8.83 -9.30 2.02
N PHE A 57 8.07 -8.50 2.78
CA PHE A 57 6.88 -7.81 2.30
C PHE A 57 6.72 -6.37 2.81
N CYS A 58 6.04 -5.58 1.99
CA CYS A 58 5.57 -4.23 2.27
C CYS A 58 4.03 -4.24 2.32
N ASP A 59 3.44 -3.96 3.47
CA ASP A 59 2.00 -3.84 3.63
C ASP A 59 1.55 -2.39 3.52
N TYR A 60 0.55 -2.16 2.69
CA TYR A 60 -0.02 -0.84 2.45
C TYR A 60 -1.51 -0.80 2.75
N ALA A 61 -1.99 0.30 3.30
CA ALA A 61 -3.41 0.60 3.44
C ALA A 61 -3.85 1.64 2.40
N TYR A 62 -5.01 1.42 1.79
CA TYR A 62 -5.62 2.38 0.90
C TYR A 62 -6.11 3.62 1.68
N VAL A 63 -5.68 4.81 1.25
CA VAL A 63 -6.05 6.09 1.90
C VAL A 63 -6.95 6.97 1.04
N GLY A 64 -7.16 6.61 -0.23
CA GLY A 64 -8.05 7.32 -1.13
C GLY A 64 -7.49 7.47 -2.53
N SER A 65 -8.35 7.86 -3.46
CA SER A 65 -7.95 8.28 -4.80
C SER A 65 -7.77 9.80 -4.80
N PRO A 66 -6.76 10.34 -5.49
CA PRO A 66 -6.72 11.77 -5.76
C PRO A 66 -7.99 12.10 -6.55
N SER A 67 -8.89 12.86 -5.93
CA SER A 67 -10.10 13.35 -6.57
C SER A 67 -9.66 14.19 -7.77
N GLY A 68 -10.00 13.72 -8.98
CA GLY A 68 -10.02 14.58 -10.17
C GLY A 68 -11.13 15.62 -10.06
#